data_AF-A0A661ZJJ0-F1
#
_entry.id   AF-A0A661ZJJ0-F1
#
_cell.length_a   1.000
_cell.length_b   1.000
_cell.length_c   1.000
_cell.angle_alpha   90.00
_cell.angle_beta   90.00
_cell.angle_gamma   90.00
#
_symmetry.space_group_name_H-M   'P 1'
#
loop_
_entity.id
_entity.type
_entity.pdbx_description
1 polymer ?
#
loop_
_entity_poly.entity_id
_entity_poly.type
_entity_poly.pdbx_seq_one_letter_code
_entity_poly.pdbx_strand_id
1 'polypeptide(L)'
;MKKSILIAALFIYISGFSQKSSKMSNYYYDATFGEQFGIILKATDIVSKADFVKLGLEINNKSDNYVIAYKDKCKFVVNNNSYFPKSVKKGKILKPGKKETITVKSAGQTNYLVDNIDFKPEGFFTFPSEGKIIETKDFHLPPSENTIKNSSFKINMLKLKKQTDETAIKFKCTYTGNKIGIINPSQCVLRTEDGKEWAPVNSKEKIKILQKNESENFTLIFEIPGKITDMQFAEMDIVWKNTYSEPDLSELSFDIQHINIDKFTTKDKN
;
A
#
# COMPACT_ATOMS: atom_id res chain seq x y z
N MET A 1 13.43 36.95 -69.64
CA MET A 1 14.85 37.33 -69.43
C MET A 1 15.04 37.83 -68.01
N LYS A 2 15.94 37.17 -67.27
CA LYS A 2 16.84 37.72 -66.25
C LYS A 2 16.26 38.45 -65.01
N LYS A 3 16.54 37.81 -63.85
CA LYS A 3 17.13 38.38 -62.61
C LYS A 3 16.15 39.21 -61.73
N SER A 4 16.08 39.11 -60.40
CA SER A 4 17.07 38.75 -59.38
C SER A 4 16.40 38.27 -58.07
N ILE A 5 17.13 37.39 -57.39
CA ILE A 5 16.99 36.94 -56.00
C ILE A 5 17.35 38.07 -55.03
N LEU A 6 16.59 38.22 -53.94
CA LEU A 6 17.11 38.76 -52.67
C LEU A 6 16.32 38.13 -51.50
N ILE A 7 16.83 37.04 -50.94
CA ILE A 7 16.36 36.46 -49.67
C ILE A 7 17.30 36.98 -48.59
N ALA A 8 16.82 37.95 -47.80
CA ALA A 8 17.50 38.39 -46.59
C ALA A 8 17.20 37.38 -45.47
N ALA A 9 18.18 36.53 -45.16
CA ALA A 9 18.16 35.65 -44.00
C ALA A 9 18.42 36.50 -42.73
N LEU A 10 17.33 36.90 -42.06
CA LEU A 10 17.39 37.51 -40.74
C LEU A 10 17.65 36.40 -39.70
N PHE A 11 18.92 36.15 -39.38
CA PHE A 11 19.32 35.35 -38.23
C PHE A 11 18.97 36.12 -36.95
N ILE A 12 17.74 35.94 -36.46
CA ILE A 12 17.40 36.30 -35.07
C ILE A 12 18.13 35.29 -34.19
N TYR A 13 19.23 35.73 -33.59
CA TYR A 13 19.81 35.11 -32.41
C TYR A 13 18.72 35.08 -31.33
N ILE A 14 18.05 33.94 -31.19
CA ILE A 14 17.33 33.61 -29.97
C ILE A 14 18.42 33.35 -28.95
N SER A 15 18.88 34.42 -28.28
CA SER A 15 19.54 34.30 -27.00
C SER A 15 18.55 33.61 -26.07
N GLY A 16 18.68 32.29 -25.98
CA GLY A 16 18.04 31.50 -24.96
C GLY A 16 18.44 32.10 -23.63
N PHE A 17 17.54 32.88 -23.04
CA PHE A 17 17.53 33.11 -21.61
C PHE A 17 17.35 31.73 -20.98
N SER A 18 18.47 31.04 -20.77
CA SER A 18 18.60 30.11 -19.67
C SER A 18 18.41 30.95 -18.42
N GLN A 19 17.14 31.16 -18.04
CA GLN A 19 16.81 31.62 -16.72
C GLN A 19 17.45 30.60 -15.79
N LYS A 20 18.53 31.01 -15.11
CA LYS A 20 18.92 30.39 -13.84
C LYS A 20 17.64 30.37 -13.02
N SER A 21 16.96 29.22 -12.96
CA SER A 21 15.80 29.10 -12.10
C SER A 21 16.30 29.45 -10.70
N SER A 22 15.76 30.53 -10.13
CA SER A 22 16.10 30.89 -8.78
C SER A 22 15.85 29.66 -7.93
N LYS A 23 16.85 29.20 -7.17
CA LYS A 23 16.73 28.09 -6.21
C LYS A 23 15.77 28.41 -5.05
N MET A 24 14.96 29.46 -5.20
CA MET A 24 14.01 29.94 -4.22
C MET A 24 13.03 28.84 -3.85
N SER A 25 12.90 28.63 -2.56
CA SER A 25 12.01 27.63 -1.97
C SER A 25 11.20 28.30 -0.85
N ASN A 26 9.89 28.11 -0.81
CA ASN A 26 9.08 28.53 0.32
C ASN A 26 8.95 27.37 1.30
N TYR A 27 9.14 27.65 2.58
CA TYR A 27 8.93 26.72 3.68
C TYR A 27 7.67 27.15 4.44
N TYR A 28 6.88 26.19 4.91
CA TYR A 28 5.60 26.46 5.57
C TYR A 28 5.57 25.86 6.97
N TYR A 29 4.71 26.39 7.83
CA TYR A 29 4.50 25.82 9.15
C TYR A 29 3.91 24.41 9.07
N ASP A 30 4.28 23.57 10.03
CA ASP A 30 3.63 22.27 10.23
C ASP A 30 2.13 22.45 10.52
N ALA A 31 1.31 21.46 10.13
CA ALA A 31 -0.14 21.46 10.36
C ALA A 31 -0.60 20.12 10.94
N THR A 32 -1.65 20.14 11.77
CA THR A 32 -2.25 18.94 12.39
C THR A 32 -3.74 18.87 12.04
N PHE A 33 -4.22 17.70 11.61
CA PHE A 33 -5.56 17.53 11.00
C PHE A 33 -6.62 16.99 11.97
N GLY A 34 -6.36 17.08 13.29
CA GLY A 34 -7.19 16.46 14.31
C GLY A 34 -7.04 14.93 14.42
N GLU A 35 -7.85 14.31 15.27
CA GLU A 35 -7.91 12.86 15.48
C GLU A 35 -9.25 12.32 14.98
N GLN A 36 -9.21 11.29 14.13
CA GLN A 36 -10.38 10.60 13.58
C GLN A 36 -10.24 9.11 13.88
N PHE A 37 -11.16 8.52 14.65
CA PHE A 37 -11.14 7.09 15.01
C PHE A 37 -9.77 6.58 15.54
N GLY A 38 -9.07 7.39 16.34
CA GLY A 38 -7.74 7.04 16.85
C GLY A 38 -6.59 7.28 15.86
N ILE A 39 -6.85 7.88 14.69
CA ILE A 39 -5.85 8.20 13.67
C ILE A 39 -5.55 9.69 13.69
N ILE A 40 -4.29 10.06 13.89
CA ILE A 40 -3.82 11.44 13.84
C ILE A 40 -2.97 11.64 12.60
N LEU A 41 -3.24 12.71 11.84
CA LEU A 41 -2.38 13.16 10.76
C LEU A 41 -1.67 14.47 11.11
N LYS A 42 -0.38 14.54 10.78
CA LYS A 42 0.43 15.75 10.87
C LYS A 42 1.19 15.97 9.57
N ALA A 43 1.08 17.15 8.97
CA ALA A 43 1.92 17.59 7.88
C ALA A 43 3.17 18.28 8.44
N THR A 44 4.34 17.85 7.99
CA THR A 44 5.65 18.35 8.40
C THR A 44 6.54 18.61 7.19
N ASP A 45 7.63 19.36 7.39
CA ASP A 45 8.65 19.61 6.36
C ASP A 45 8.06 20.09 5.02
N ILE A 46 7.06 20.97 5.14
CA ILE A 46 6.27 21.46 4.01
C ILE A 46 7.12 22.46 3.24
N VAL A 47 7.33 22.19 1.96
CA VAL A 47 8.17 23.01 1.09
C VAL A 47 7.64 23.04 -0.33
N SER A 48 7.68 24.22 -0.94
CA SER A 48 7.42 24.42 -2.35
C SER A 48 8.62 25.03 -3.05
N LYS A 49 8.77 24.70 -4.32
CA LYS A 49 9.67 25.31 -5.31
C LYS A 49 8.86 25.69 -6.53
N ALA A 50 9.46 26.35 -7.51
CA ALA A 50 8.75 26.75 -8.72
C ALA A 50 7.99 25.59 -9.40
N ASP A 51 8.50 24.36 -9.33
CA ASP A 51 8.05 23.19 -10.07
C ASP A 51 7.39 22.08 -9.22
N PHE A 52 7.37 22.21 -7.89
CA PHE A 52 6.71 21.25 -7.01
C PHE A 52 6.29 21.83 -5.66
N VAL A 53 5.36 21.14 -5.02
CA VAL A 53 5.07 21.21 -3.57
C VAL A 53 5.20 19.82 -2.96
N LYS A 54 5.78 19.72 -1.77
CA LYS A 54 5.84 18.47 -1.01
C LYS A 54 5.71 18.70 0.50
N LEU A 55 5.27 17.65 1.20
CA LEU A 55 5.29 17.55 2.65
C LEU A 55 5.59 16.11 3.09
N GLY A 56 6.07 15.96 4.32
CA GLY A 56 5.96 14.72 5.07
C GLY A 56 4.58 14.65 5.72
N LEU A 57 3.84 13.57 5.51
CA LEU A 57 2.57 13.31 6.18
C LEU A 57 2.79 12.20 7.20
N GLU A 58 2.91 12.57 8.47
CA GLU A 58 2.97 11.64 9.58
C GLU A 58 1.58 11.10 9.86
N ILE A 59 1.46 9.79 9.89
CA ILE A 59 0.25 9.05 10.22
C ILE A 59 0.53 8.32 11.53
N ASN A 60 -0.21 8.64 12.58
CA ASN A 60 -0.14 7.94 13.86
C ASN A 60 -1.43 7.14 14.06
N ASN A 61 -1.33 5.82 13.93
CA ASN A 61 -2.44 4.92 14.14
C ASN A 61 -2.44 4.42 15.59
N LYS A 62 -3.29 5.02 16.43
CA LYS A 62 -3.53 4.58 17.82
C LYS A 62 -4.68 3.57 17.94
N SER A 63 -5.33 3.24 16.84
CA SER A 63 -6.45 2.29 16.83
C SER A 63 -5.96 0.84 16.77
N ASP A 64 -6.89 -0.09 16.99
CA ASP A 64 -6.69 -1.54 16.80
C ASP A 64 -6.86 -2.00 15.34
N ASN A 65 -7.23 -1.09 14.45
CA ASN A 65 -7.45 -1.36 13.03
C ASN A 65 -6.21 -1.00 12.20
N TYR A 66 -6.11 -1.57 11.00
CA TYR A 66 -5.14 -1.16 10.01
C TYR A 66 -5.61 0.11 9.30
N VAL A 67 -4.66 0.93 8.85
CA VAL A 67 -4.93 2.08 7.99
C VAL A 67 -4.28 1.85 6.63
N ILE A 68 -4.98 2.16 5.55
CA ILE A 68 -4.39 2.26 4.21
C ILE A 68 -4.46 3.69 3.71
N ALA A 69 -3.32 4.21 3.25
CA ALA A 69 -3.16 5.57 2.75
C ALA A 69 -2.82 5.59 1.26
N TYR A 70 -3.70 6.17 0.45
CA TYR A 70 -3.50 6.39 -0.99
C TYR A 70 -3.06 7.84 -1.21
N LYS A 71 -1.75 8.08 -1.19
CA LYS A 71 -1.19 9.44 -1.27
C LYS A 71 -1.57 10.21 -2.53
N ASP A 72 -1.94 9.53 -3.62
CA ASP A 72 -2.37 10.15 -4.87
C ASP A 72 -3.80 10.69 -4.84
N LYS A 73 -4.55 10.38 -3.78
CA LYS A 73 -5.85 11.00 -3.48
C LYS A 73 -5.70 12.29 -2.70
N CYS A 74 -4.61 12.47 -1.95
CA CYS A 74 -4.33 13.74 -1.28
C CYS A 74 -4.21 14.87 -2.30
N LYS A 75 -4.56 16.09 -1.87
CA LYS A 75 -4.66 17.24 -2.77
C LYS A 75 -4.03 18.48 -2.16
N PHE A 76 -3.22 19.18 -2.94
CA PHE A 76 -2.80 20.54 -2.65
C PHE A 76 -3.72 21.51 -3.41
N VAL A 77 -4.17 22.57 -2.76
CA VAL A 77 -4.85 23.69 -3.42
C VAL A 77 -3.92 24.89 -3.36
N VAL A 78 -3.57 25.41 -4.53
CA VAL A 78 -2.66 26.56 -4.70
C VAL A 78 -3.32 27.52 -5.67
N ASN A 79 -3.54 28.77 -5.25
CA ASN A 79 -4.24 29.79 -6.04
C ASN A 79 -5.57 29.28 -6.63
N ASN A 80 -6.39 28.60 -5.80
CA ASN A 80 -7.65 27.95 -6.18
C ASN A 80 -7.54 26.78 -7.19
N ASN A 81 -6.33 26.42 -7.63
CA ASN A 81 -6.10 25.26 -8.49
C ASN A 81 -5.77 24.03 -7.66
N SER A 82 -6.29 22.87 -8.06
CA SER A 82 -6.07 21.59 -7.39
C SER A 82 -4.94 20.80 -8.04
N TYR A 83 -3.98 20.37 -7.22
CA TYR A 83 -2.81 19.61 -7.64
C TYR A 83 -2.71 18.30 -6.87
N PHE A 84 -2.53 17.20 -7.60
CA PHE A 84 -2.49 15.85 -7.05
C PHE A 84 -1.08 15.28 -7.15
N PRO A 85 -0.68 14.41 -6.21
CA PRO A 85 0.52 13.61 -6.36
C PRO A 85 0.43 12.63 -7.52
N LYS A 86 1.60 12.13 -7.95
CA LYS A 86 1.65 11.09 -8.99
C LYS A 86 0.86 9.85 -8.53
N SER A 87 0.02 9.33 -9.42
CA SER A 87 -0.80 8.13 -9.19
C SER A 87 0.03 6.97 -8.67
N VAL A 88 -0.53 6.28 -7.67
CA VAL A 88 0.08 5.07 -7.10
C VAL A 88 -0.80 3.87 -7.38
N LYS A 89 -0.17 2.72 -7.66
CA LYS A 89 -0.90 1.46 -7.85
C LYS A 89 -1.33 0.82 -6.53
N LYS A 90 -0.69 1.20 -5.43
CA LYS A 90 -0.82 0.58 -4.11
C LYS A 90 -0.79 1.66 -3.04
N GLY A 91 -1.72 1.56 -2.10
CA GLY A 91 -1.72 2.33 -0.86
C GLY A 91 -0.64 1.83 0.10
N LYS A 92 -0.26 2.69 1.03
CA LYS A 92 0.63 2.33 2.13
C LYS A 92 -0.20 1.82 3.30
N ILE A 93 0.05 0.59 3.73
CA ILE A 93 -0.64 -0.01 4.88
C ILE A 93 0.16 0.25 6.15
N LEU A 94 -0.54 0.72 7.18
CA LEU A 94 -0.02 1.00 8.51
C LEU A 94 -0.71 0.08 9.52
N LYS A 95 0.08 -0.55 10.39
CA LYS A 95 -0.42 -1.50 11.41
C LYS A 95 -1.00 -0.76 12.61
N PRO A 96 -1.87 -1.42 13.40
CA PRO A 96 -2.29 -0.94 14.71
C PRO A 96 -1.11 -0.50 15.59
N GLY A 97 -1.28 0.60 16.32
CA GLY A 97 -0.28 1.15 17.24
C GLY A 97 1.02 1.64 16.60
N LYS A 98 1.06 1.85 15.28
CA LYS A 98 2.27 2.30 14.55
C LYS A 98 2.16 3.74 14.06
N LYS A 99 3.32 4.38 14.01
CA LYS A 99 3.53 5.69 13.39
C LYS A 99 4.41 5.54 12.16
N GLU A 100 4.04 6.19 11.06
CA GLU A 100 4.87 6.24 9.85
C GLU A 100 4.67 7.56 9.10
N THR A 101 5.71 8.02 8.41
CA THR A 101 5.68 9.25 7.62
C THR A 101 5.77 8.91 6.14
N ILE A 102 4.82 9.43 5.34
CA ILE A 102 4.84 9.30 3.87
C ILE A 102 5.11 10.66 3.22
N THR A 103 5.97 10.69 2.19
CA THR A 103 6.14 11.92 1.41
C THR A 103 5.03 12.07 0.39
N VAL A 104 4.29 13.17 0.50
CA VAL A 104 3.25 13.58 -0.46
C VAL A 104 3.85 14.71 -1.31
N LYS A 105 3.92 14.53 -2.63
CA LYS A 105 4.54 15.48 -3.55
C LYS A 105 3.71 15.61 -4.82
N SER A 106 3.34 16.85 -5.17
CA SER A 106 2.83 17.20 -6.50
C SER A 106 3.90 17.97 -7.26
N ALA A 107 4.07 17.67 -8.55
CA ALA A 107 5.15 18.23 -9.38
C ALA A 107 4.77 18.24 -10.85
N GLY A 108 5.54 18.97 -11.66
CA GLY A 108 5.35 19.04 -13.12
C GLY A 108 4.40 20.16 -13.57
N GLN A 109 4.13 21.12 -12.70
CA GLN A 109 3.39 22.35 -12.98
C GLN A 109 4.22 23.53 -12.47
N THR A 110 3.90 24.74 -12.95
CA THR A 110 4.49 25.98 -12.44
C THR A 110 3.58 26.62 -11.37
N ASN A 111 4.11 27.56 -10.60
CA ASN A 111 3.38 28.41 -9.64
C ASN A 111 3.07 27.80 -8.26
N TYR A 112 3.91 26.91 -7.75
CA TYR A 112 3.79 26.46 -6.34
C TYR A 112 4.42 27.43 -5.32
N LEU A 113 5.15 28.45 -5.77
CA LEU A 113 5.72 29.49 -4.90
C LEU A 113 4.64 30.51 -4.53
N VAL A 114 3.95 30.24 -3.42
CA VAL A 114 2.86 31.07 -2.88
C VAL A 114 2.99 31.24 -1.38
N ASP A 115 2.30 32.24 -0.81
CA ASP A 115 2.33 32.53 0.63
C ASP A 115 1.45 31.58 1.46
N ASN A 116 0.47 30.93 0.84
CA ASN A 116 -0.41 29.96 1.49
C ASN A 116 -0.67 28.76 0.59
N ILE A 117 -0.82 27.59 1.20
CA ILE A 117 -1.20 26.35 0.53
C ILE A 117 -2.28 25.70 1.37
N ASP A 118 -3.33 25.21 0.72
CA ASP A 118 -4.25 24.32 1.41
C ASP A 118 -3.89 22.87 1.12
N PHE A 119 -3.95 22.04 2.15
CA PHE A 119 -3.76 20.60 2.00
C PHE A 119 -5.02 19.86 2.46
N LYS A 120 -5.52 18.97 1.59
CA LYS A 120 -6.64 18.09 1.88
C LYS A 120 -6.17 16.63 1.86
N PRO A 121 -6.10 15.95 3.03
CA PRO A 121 -5.74 14.54 3.10
C PRO A 121 -6.97 13.67 2.80
N GLU A 122 -7.13 13.29 1.53
CA GLU A 122 -8.10 12.28 1.11
C GLU A 122 -7.40 10.92 0.85
N GLY A 123 -8.20 9.86 0.76
CA GLY A 123 -7.73 8.50 0.44
C GLY A 123 -7.18 7.73 1.63
N PHE A 124 -7.71 7.99 2.82
CA PHE A 124 -7.42 7.22 4.03
C PHE A 124 -8.60 6.31 4.35
N PHE A 125 -8.31 5.03 4.55
CA PHE A 125 -9.31 4.05 4.94
C PHE A 125 -8.81 3.22 6.11
N THR A 126 -9.73 2.81 6.98
CA THR A 126 -9.46 1.88 8.08
C THR A 126 -10.14 0.54 7.84
N PHE A 127 -9.52 -0.55 8.33
CA PHE A 127 -10.11 -1.88 8.30
C PHE A 127 -9.59 -2.80 9.43
N PRO A 128 -10.44 -3.70 9.95
CA PRO A 128 -10.05 -4.67 10.97
C PRO A 128 -9.08 -5.74 10.47
N SER A 129 -8.46 -6.47 11.41
CA SER A 129 -7.58 -7.63 11.13
C SER A 129 -8.31 -8.86 10.62
N GLU A 130 -9.65 -8.87 10.72
CA GLU A 130 -10.54 -9.96 10.31
C GLU A 130 -11.68 -9.37 9.48
N GLY A 131 -12.22 -10.15 8.56
CA GLY A 131 -13.28 -9.69 7.68
C GLY A 131 -14.26 -10.79 7.33
N LYS A 132 -15.05 -10.57 6.28
CA LYS A 132 -15.91 -11.62 5.74
C LYS A 132 -15.05 -12.80 5.28
N ILE A 133 -15.29 -13.97 5.85
CA ILE A 133 -14.58 -15.20 5.51
C ILE A 133 -14.85 -15.55 4.04
N ILE A 134 -13.79 -15.89 3.31
CA ILE A 134 -13.87 -16.36 1.93
C ILE A 134 -13.77 -17.87 1.94
N GLU A 135 -14.92 -18.52 1.75
CA GLU A 135 -15.01 -19.97 1.62
C GLU A 135 -14.08 -20.47 0.52
N THR A 136 -13.25 -21.44 0.89
CA THR A 136 -12.21 -21.98 0.02
C THR A 136 -12.25 -23.50 0.15
N LYS A 137 -12.27 -24.19 -0.99
CA LYS A 137 -12.25 -25.64 -1.02
C LYS A 137 -10.98 -26.18 -0.38
N ASP A 138 -11.12 -27.31 0.29
CA ASP A 138 -10.00 -28.03 0.88
C ASP A 138 -8.96 -28.38 -0.20
N PHE A 139 -7.67 -28.34 0.17
CA PHE A 139 -6.57 -28.69 -0.73
C PHE A 139 -6.07 -30.09 -0.42
N HIS A 140 -6.33 -31.03 -1.32
CA HIS A 140 -5.98 -32.44 -1.14
C HIS A 140 -4.47 -32.69 -1.37
N LEU A 141 -3.90 -33.59 -0.58
CA LEU A 141 -2.51 -34.04 -0.62
C LEU A 141 -2.46 -35.56 -0.73
N PRO A 142 -1.70 -36.15 -1.68
CA PRO A 142 -0.95 -35.46 -2.72
C PRO A 142 -1.86 -34.69 -3.70
N PRO A 143 -1.39 -33.57 -4.27
CA PRO A 143 -2.24 -32.70 -5.08
C PRO A 143 -2.57 -33.32 -6.44
N SER A 144 -3.86 -33.39 -6.76
CA SER A 144 -4.35 -33.61 -8.13
C SER A 144 -4.23 -32.34 -8.97
N GLU A 145 -4.43 -31.18 -8.34
CA GLU A 145 -4.25 -29.85 -8.93
C GLU A 145 -3.42 -28.96 -8.00
N ASN A 146 -2.46 -28.23 -8.57
CA ASN A 146 -1.62 -27.32 -7.80
C ASN A 146 -2.28 -25.96 -7.53
N THR A 147 -3.42 -25.66 -8.15
CA THR A 147 -4.06 -24.34 -8.05
C THR A 147 -5.51 -24.45 -7.60
N ILE A 148 -5.85 -23.72 -6.55
CA ILE A 148 -7.24 -23.46 -6.14
C ILE A 148 -7.57 -22.00 -6.46
N LYS A 149 -8.79 -21.76 -6.94
CA LYS A 149 -9.35 -20.42 -7.09
C LYS A 149 -10.65 -20.35 -6.30
N ASN A 150 -10.81 -19.25 -5.57
CA ASN A 150 -12.09 -18.86 -4.98
C ASN A 150 -12.52 -17.50 -5.59
N SER A 151 -13.49 -16.81 -4.97
CA SER A 151 -13.99 -15.53 -5.48
C SER A 151 -12.93 -14.44 -5.56
N SER A 152 -11.98 -14.41 -4.61
CA SER A 152 -11.14 -13.24 -4.34
C SER A 152 -9.65 -13.59 -4.25
N PHE A 153 -9.29 -14.86 -4.28
CA PHE A 153 -7.93 -15.38 -4.17
C PHE A 153 -7.66 -16.49 -5.18
N LYS A 154 -6.44 -16.48 -5.72
CA LYS A 154 -5.83 -17.57 -6.46
C LYS A 154 -4.69 -18.14 -5.63
N ILE A 155 -4.81 -19.39 -5.22
CA ILE A 155 -3.87 -20.09 -4.34
C ILE A 155 -3.13 -21.12 -5.20
N ASN A 156 -1.81 -21.06 -5.22
CA ASN A 156 -0.98 -21.97 -5.98
C ASN A 156 0.06 -22.63 -5.08
N MET A 157 0.05 -23.96 -5.02
CA MET A 157 1.09 -24.72 -4.35
C MET A 157 2.39 -24.61 -5.15
N LEU A 158 3.44 -24.13 -4.50
CA LEU A 158 4.77 -23.98 -5.09
C LEU A 158 5.67 -25.17 -4.79
N LYS A 159 5.56 -25.72 -3.58
CA LYS A 159 6.44 -26.81 -3.12
C LYS A 159 5.72 -27.63 -2.05
N LEU A 160 5.92 -28.94 -2.12
CA LEU A 160 5.50 -29.91 -1.12
C LEU A 160 6.73 -30.71 -0.67
N LYS A 161 6.91 -30.85 0.63
CA LYS A 161 7.90 -31.73 1.25
C LYS A 161 7.14 -32.59 2.26
N LYS A 162 7.13 -33.91 2.05
CA LYS A 162 6.56 -34.89 2.97
C LYS A 162 7.71 -35.76 3.51
N GLN A 163 7.77 -35.90 4.83
CA GLN A 163 8.62 -36.83 5.57
C GLN A 163 7.72 -37.68 6.46
N THR A 164 8.27 -38.65 7.19
CA THR A 164 7.48 -39.57 8.03
C THR A 164 6.65 -38.85 9.10
N ASP A 165 7.19 -37.78 9.68
CA ASP A 165 6.60 -37.04 10.81
C ASP A 165 6.35 -35.55 10.53
N GLU A 166 6.69 -35.06 9.35
CA GLU A 166 6.56 -33.65 8.95
C GLU A 166 5.98 -33.53 7.53
N THR A 167 5.03 -32.60 7.36
CA THR A 167 4.64 -32.11 6.03
C THR A 167 4.77 -30.58 5.97
N ALA A 168 5.57 -30.10 5.02
CA ALA A 168 5.78 -28.69 4.77
C ALA A 168 5.33 -28.30 3.36
N ILE A 169 4.47 -27.29 3.27
CA ILE A 169 3.80 -26.90 2.02
C ILE A 169 3.96 -25.40 1.83
N LYS A 170 4.50 -24.99 0.69
CA LYS A 170 4.63 -23.58 0.33
C LYS A 170 3.55 -23.19 -0.67
N PHE A 171 2.77 -22.17 -0.33
CA PHE A 171 1.77 -21.60 -1.21
C PHE A 171 2.17 -20.20 -1.66
N LYS A 172 1.75 -19.84 -2.87
CA LYS A 172 1.65 -18.47 -3.37
C LYS A 172 0.18 -18.13 -3.48
N CYS A 173 -0.25 -17.09 -2.79
CA CYS A 173 -1.61 -16.59 -2.89
C CYS A 173 -1.59 -15.23 -3.57
N THR A 174 -2.40 -15.09 -4.62
CA THR A 174 -2.62 -13.83 -5.35
C THR A 174 -4.02 -13.35 -5.06
N TYR A 175 -4.15 -12.10 -4.60
CA TYR A 175 -5.46 -11.48 -4.37
C TYR A 175 -6.02 -10.91 -5.69
N THR A 176 -7.20 -11.37 -6.08
CA THR A 176 -7.91 -10.97 -7.31
C THR A 176 -9.13 -10.11 -7.05
N GLY A 177 -9.51 -9.91 -5.78
CA GLY A 177 -10.61 -9.03 -5.38
C GLY A 177 -10.31 -7.54 -5.58
N ASN A 178 -11.29 -6.70 -5.25
CA ASN A 178 -11.23 -5.24 -5.42
C ASN A 178 -11.07 -4.46 -4.12
N LYS A 179 -11.08 -5.13 -2.95
CA LYS A 179 -10.91 -4.55 -1.62
C LYS A 179 -9.49 -4.81 -1.12
N ILE A 180 -9.39 -5.37 0.08
CA ILE A 180 -8.17 -5.86 0.71
C ILE A 180 -8.36 -7.36 1.01
N GLY A 181 -7.38 -8.17 0.65
CA GLY A 181 -7.33 -9.58 1.00
C GLY A 181 -6.48 -9.78 2.25
N ILE A 182 -7.01 -10.51 3.23
CA ILE A 182 -6.28 -10.92 4.42
C ILE A 182 -6.01 -12.42 4.33
N ILE A 183 -4.76 -12.81 4.62
CA ILE A 183 -4.34 -14.20 4.78
C ILE A 183 -3.85 -14.37 6.21
N ASN A 184 -4.51 -15.25 6.96
CA ASN A 184 -4.11 -15.68 8.28
C ASN A 184 -3.75 -17.18 8.28
N PRO A 185 -2.50 -17.54 7.96
CA PRO A 185 -2.09 -18.94 7.83
C PRO A 185 -2.29 -19.78 9.09
N SER A 186 -2.37 -19.16 10.28
CA SER A 186 -2.54 -19.88 11.53
C SER A 186 -3.94 -20.48 11.71
N GLN A 187 -4.91 -20.10 10.86
CA GLN A 187 -6.31 -20.51 10.97
C GLN A 187 -6.62 -21.78 10.15
N CYS A 188 -5.71 -22.24 9.30
CA CYS A 188 -5.90 -23.50 8.60
C CYS A 188 -5.56 -24.69 9.50
N VAL A 189 -6.02 -25.87 9.10
CA VAL A 189 -5.63 -27.14 9.71
C VAL A 189 -5.34 -28.18 8.63
N LEU A 190 -4.57 -29.20 8.98
CA LEU A 190 -4.39 -30.41 8.20
C LEU A 190 -5.33 -31.48 8.75
N ARG A 191 -6.17 -32.06 7.91
CA ARG A 191 -7.09 -33.15 8.25
C ARG A 191 -6.58 -34.46 7.65
N THR A 192 -6.41 -35.48 8.47
CA THR A 192 -6.03 -36.84 8.06
C THR A 192 -7.25 -37.67 7.63
N GLU A 193 -7.03 -38.83 7.00
CA GLU A 193 -8.09 -39.76 6.58
C GLU A 193 -9.04 -40.18 7.71
N ASP A 194 -8.54 -40.26 8.95
CA ASP A 194 -9.33 -40.56 10.16
C ASP A 194 -10.15 -39.35 10.68
N GLY A 195 -10.09 -38.22 9.98
CA GLY A 195 -10.82 -36.99 10.30
C GLY A 195 -10.18 -36.13 11.39
N LYS A 196 -9.02 -36.51 11.95
CA LYS A 196 -8.33 -35.68 12.95
C LYS A 196 -7.71 -34.44 12.32
N GLU A 197 -7.81 -33.32 13.03
CA GLU A 197 -7.27 -32.04 12.59
C GLU A 197 -6.04 -31.62 13.40
N TRP A 198 -5.02 -31.13 12.68
CA TRP A 198 -3.76 -30.66 13.24
C TRP A 198 -3.50 -29.22 12.83
N ALA A 199 -3.22 -28.36 13.81
CA ALA A 199 -2.84 -26.98 13.55
C ALA A 199 -1.39 -26.88 13.03
N PRO A 200 -1.05 -25.88 12.22
CA PRO A 200 0.31 -25.69 11.75
C PRO A 200 1.24 -25.33 12.93
N VAL A 201 2.42 -25.94 13.00
CA VAL A 201 3.42 -25.65 14.04
C VAL A 201 3.98 -24.23 13.92
N ASN A 202 3.98 -23.69 12.70
CA ASN A 202 4.33 -22.30 12.42
C ASN A 202 3.14 -21.33 12.58
N SER A 203 2.21 -21.62 13.48
CA SER A 203 1.03 -20.80 13.84
C SER A 203 1.34 -19.34 14.22
N LYS A 204 2.60 -19.00 14.51
CA LYS A 204 3.06 -17.62 14.74
C LYS A 204 3.29 -16.82 13.44
N GLU A 205 3.03 -17.40 12.27
CA GLU A 205 3.20 -16.69 11.00
C GLU A 205 2.27 -15.46 10.96
N LYS A 206 2.86 -14.30 10.64
CA LYS A 206 2.14 -13.02 10.67
C LYS A 206 1.08 -12.97 9.59
N ILE A 207 -0.08 -12.41 9.93
CA ILE A 207 -1.14 -12.01 8.99
C ILE A 207 -0.50 -11.27 7.80
N LYS A 208 -0.85 -11.71 6.59
CA LYS A 208 -0.47 -11.06 5.33
C LYS A 208 -1.65 -10.26 4.82
N ILE A 209 -1.38 -9.06 4.32
CA ILE A 209 -2.39 -8.16 3.76
C ILE A 209 -2.02 -7.91 2.31
N LEU A 210 -2.97 -8.13 1.42
CA LEU A 210 -2.81 -8.04 -0.02
C LEU A 210 -3.78 -7.00 -0.58
N GLN A 211 -3.26 -6.08 -1.37
CA GLN A 211 -4.03 -5.23 -2.26
C GLN A 211 -4.27 -5.94 -3.60
N LYS A 212 -5.16 -5.39 -4.42
CA LYS A 212 -5.51 -5.96 -5.73
C LYS A 212 -4.26 -6.33 -6.55
N ASN A 213 -4.23 -7.57 -7.04
CA ASN A 213 -3.14 -8.17 -7.83
C ASN A 213 -1.82 -8.36 -7.06
N GLU A 214 -1.78 -8.12 -5.75
CA GLU A 214 -0.63 -8.50 -4.94
C GLU A 214 -0.59 -10.01 -4.74
N SER A 215 0.62 -10.53 -4.53
CA SER A 215 0.84 -11.91 -4.19
C SER A 215 1.80 -12.02 -3.03
N GLU A 216 1.52 -12.93 -2.12
CA GLU A 216 2.43 -13.28 -1.04
C GLU A 216 2.62 -14.79 -0.97
N ASN A 217 3.79 -15.18 -0.48
CA ASN A 217 4.08 -16.57 -0.18
C ASN A 217 3.95 -16.79 1.32
N PHE A 218 3.43 -17.96 1.68
CA PHE A 218 3.45 -18.45 3.05
C PHE A 218 3.71 -19.96 3.02
N THR A 219 4.19 -20.49 4.14
CA THR A 219 4.48 -21.91 4.29
C THR A 219 3.58 -22.45 5.39
N LEU A 220 3.06 -23.65 5.25
CA LEU A 220 2.39 -24.36 6.33
C LEU A 220 3.26 -25.56 6.69
N ILE A 221 3.54 -25.74 7.98
CA ILE A 221 4.28 -26.88 8.50
C ILE A 221 3.39 -27.59 9.49
N PHE A 222 3.21 -28.89 9.31
CA PHE A 222 2.46 -29.76 10.20
C PHE A 222 3.35 -30.89 10.66
N GLU A 223 3.27 -31.21 11.95
CA GLU A 223 3.99 -32.33 12.56
C GLU A 223 2.96 -33.31 13.12
N ILE A 224 2.98 -34.55 12.64
CA ILE A 224 2.15 -35.65 13.15
C ILE A 224 3.11 -36.79 13.48
N PRO A 225 3.10 -37.33 14.71
CA PRO A 225 3.94 -38.47 15.05
C PRO A 225 3.72 -39.64 14.08
N GLY A 226 4.81 -40.18 13.49
CA GLY A 226 4.73 -41.27 12.49
C GLY A 226 4.02 -42.54 12.99
N LYS A 227 3.90 -42.72 14.31
CA LYS A 227 3.09 -43.79 14.92
C LYS A 227 1.58 -43.64 14.68
N ILE A 228 1.12 -42.41 14.50
CA ILE A 228 -0.29 -42.08 14.22
C ILE A 228 -0.53 -42.22 12.73
N THR A 229 0.33 -41.62 11.91
CA THR A 229 0.20 -41.62 10.46
C THR A 229 1.58 -41.37 9.84
N ASP A 230 2.00 -42.22 8.90
CA ASP A 230 3.19 -41.95 8.09
C ASP A 230 2.84 -40.88 7.05
N MET A 231 3.21 -39.64 7.37
CA MET A 231 2.85 -38.49 6.56
C MET A 231 3.45 -38.56 5.16
N GLN A 232 4.47 -39.38 4.88
CA GLN A 232 5.04 -39.51 3.55
C GLN A 232 4.04 -40.10 2.54
N PHE A 233 3.22 -41.07 2.98
CA PHE A 233 2.31 -41.83 2.13
C PHE A 233 0.84 -41.51 2.35
N ALA A 234 0.49 -40.84 3.46
CA ALA A 234 -0.89 -40.54 3.81
C ALA A 234 -1.58 -39.56 2.85
N GLU A 235 -2.88 -39.78 2.60
CA GLU A 235 -3.76 -38.79 2.01
C GLU A 235 -4.27 -37.82 3.08
N MET A 236 -4.25 -36.52 2.78
CA MET A 236 -4.58 -35.48 3.76
C MET A 236 -5.20 -34.27 3.08
N ASP A 237 -6.01 -33.51 3.80
CA ASP A 237 -6.60 -32.27 3.30
C ASP A 237 -6.11 -31.06 4.10
N ILE A 238 -5.75 -29.99 3.40
CA ILE A 238 -5.64 -28.67 4.04
C ILE A 238 -7.02 -28.03 4.06
N VAL A 239 -7.56 -27.85 5.26
CA VAL A 239 -8.84 -27.18 5.50
C VAL A 239 -8.55 -25.73 5.85
N TRP A 240 -9.00 -24.81 5.01
CA TRP A 240 -8.62 -23.39 5.12
C TRP A 240 -9.36 -22.63 6.22
N LYS A 241 -10.54 -23.09 6.65
CA LYS A 241 -11.36 -22.41 7.70
C LYS A 241 -11.39 -20.89 7.51
N ASN A 242 -10.86 -20.13 8.47
CA ASN A 242 -10.85 -18.67 8.50
C ASN A 242 -9.55 -18.05 7.92
N THR A 243 -8.79 -18.81 7.13
CA THR A 243 -7.49 -18.37 6.59
C THR A 243 -7.63 -17.17 5.66
N TYR A 244 -8.70 -17.11 4.87
CA TYR A 244 -8.92 -16.06 3.88
C TYR A 244 -10.11 -15.20 4.29
N SER A 245 -9.92 -13.89 4.32
CA SER A 245 -11.01 -12.95 4.56
C SER A 245 -10.85 -11.66 3.76
N GLU A 246 -11.96 -10.96 3.59
CA GLU A 246 -12.02 -9.62 3.02
C GLU A 246 -12.76 -8.69 3.99
N PRO A 247 -12.06 -7.77 4.67
CA PRO A 247 -12.72 -6.78 5.51
C PRO A 247 -13.37 -5.68 4.68
N ASP A 248 -14.36 -5.03 5.27
CA ASP A 248 -14.90 -3.77 4.74
C ASP A 248 -13.98 -2.61 5.09
N LEU A 249 -13.88 -1.66 4.15
CA LEU A 249 -13.11 -0.44 4.30
C LEU A 249 -14.03 0.67 4.80
N SER A 250 -13.64 1.39 5.85
CA SER A 250 -14.31 2.61 6.28
C SER A 250 -13.43 3.82 5.94
N GLU A 251 -14.00 4.80 5.23
CA GLU A 251 -13.27 6.01 4.85
C GLU A 251 -13.07 6.94 6.06
N LEU A 252 -11.87 7.53 6.14
CA LEU A 252 -11.52 8.52 7.14
C LEU A 252 -11.55 9.91 6.49
N SER A 253 -12.34 10.82 7.06
CA SER A 253 -12.49 12.18 6.56
C SER A 253 -11.73 13.15 7.45
N PHE A 254 -10.74 13.84 6.88
CA PHE A 254 -9.96 14.86 7.57
C PHE A 254 -10.26 16.24 6.97
N ASP A 255 -10.25 17.25 7.82
CA ASP A 255 -10.49 18.63 7.39
C ASP A 255 -9.36 19.14 6.50
N ILE A 256 -9.68 20.13 5.66
CA ILE A 256 -8.66 20.88 4.94
C ILE A 256 -7.85 21.73 5.93
N GLN A 257 -6.54 21.81 5.73
CA GLN A 257 -5.68 22.71 6.50
C GLN A 257 -5.17 23.82 5.62
N HIS A 258 -5.36 25.06 6.09
CA HIS A 258 -4.84 26.27 5.49
C HIS A 258 -3.45 26.56 6.09
N ILE A 259 -2.40 26.44 5.27
CA ILE A 259 -1.02 26.42 5.74
C ILE A 259 -0.29 27.66 5.22
N ASN A 260 0.16 28.50 6.16
CA ASN A 260 0.88 29.74 5.84
C ASN A 260 2.39 29.53 5.74
N ILE A 261 3.03 30.32 4.90
CA ILE A 261 4.48 30.37 4.75
C ILE A 261 5.17 30.76 6.07
N ASP A 262 6.22 30.03 6.42
CA ASP A 262 7.17 30.43 7.46
C ASP A 262 8.20 31.37 6.83
N LYS A 263 7.96 32.68 6.96
CA LYS A 263 8.83 33.72 6.42
C LYS A 263 10.23 33.70 7.02
N PHE A 264 10.39 33.25 8.27
CA PHE A 264 11.69 33.19 8.93
C PHE A 264 12.54 32.08 8.33
N THR A 265 12.02 30.84 8.33
CA THR A 265 12.72 29.68 7.76
C THR A 265 12.95 29.85 6.25
N THR A 266 12.00 30.47 5.55
CA THR A 266 12.15 30.79 4.12
C THR A 266 13.29 31.76 3.86
N LYS A 267 13.44 32.80 4.68
CA LYS A 267 14.53 33.77 4.54
C LYS A 267 15.89 33.15 4.89
N ASP A 268 15.94 32.30 5.91
CA ASP A 268 17.18 31.66 6.37
C ASP A 268 17.76 30.67 5.35
N LYS A 269 16.89 29.96 4.61
CA LYS A 269 17.29 28.86 3.70
C LYS A 269 17.49 29.26 2.23
N ASN A 270 17.21 30.51 1.85
CA ASN A 270 17.38 31.03 0.49
C ASN A 270 18.54 32.02 0.41
#